data_AF-A0A133UJP8-F1
#
_entry.id   AF-A0A133UJP8-F1
#
_cell.length_a   1.000
_cell.length_b   1.000
_cell.length_c   1.000
_cell.angle_alpha   90.00
_cell.angle_beta   90.00
_cell.angle_gamma   90.00
#
_symmetry.space_group_name_H-M   'P 1'
#
loop_
_entity.id
_entity.type
_entity.pdbx_description
1 polymer ?
#
loop_
_entity_poly.entity_id
_entity_poly.type
_entity_poly.pdbx_seq_one_letter_code
_entity_poly.pdbx_strand_id
1 'polypeptide(L)'
;MSSGSTKASKFYRDLLNDTKKSEIELINIFTKKKDEKIGAGHFIYNWVLKDGTEVSFECVDIFQFSENGKIEELKIIYDTYGPRQKYERMTN
;
A
#
# COMPACT_ATOMS: atom_id res chain seq x y z
N MET A 1 -4.89 14.86 0.06
CA MET A 1 -4.01 14.02 0.91
C MET A 1 -4.66 13.89 2.28
N SER A 2 -5.42 12.84 2.54
CA SER A 2 -5.98 12.58 3.88
C SER A 2 -5.18 11.47 4.54
N SER A 3 -4.26 11.84 5.43
CA SER A 3 -3.76 10.95 6.47
C SER A 3 -4.93 10.60 7.39
N GLY A 4 -5.61 9.49 7.11
CA GLY A 4 -6.70 8.98 7.93
C GLY A 4 -6.54 7.47 8.07
N SER A 5 -6.53 6.97 9.30
CA SER A 5 -6.63 5.54 9.54
C SER A 5 -8.00 5.05 9.02
N THR A 6 -8.02 3.87 8.40
CA THR A 6 -9.26 3.27 7.90
C THR A 6 -9.32 1.79 8.23
N LYS A 7 -10.51 1.23 8.26
CA LYS A 7 -10.68 -0.21 8.47
C LYS A 7 -10.14 -0.94 7.24
N ALA A 8 -9.31 -1.96 7.45
CA ALA A 8 -8.76 -2.79 6.39
C ALA A 8 -9.86 -3.32 5.45
N SER A 9 -10.98 -3.79 6.01
CA SER A 9 -12.12 -4.29 5.22
C SER A 9 -12.74 -3.23 4.32
N LYS A 10 -12.69 -1.95 4.71
CA LYS A 10 -13.12 -0.85 3.85
C LYS A 10 -12.08 -0.54 2.79
N PHE A 11 -10.82 -0.37 3.19
CA PHE A 11 -9.71 -0.13 2.27
C PHE A 11 -9.64 -1.16 1.15
N TYR A 12 -9.61 -2.45 1.49
CA TYR A 12 -9.50 -3.51 0.49
C TYR A 12 -10.72 -3.62 -0.41
N ARG A 13 -11.94 -3.37 0.12
CA ARG A 13 -13.13 -3.33 -0.73
C ARG A 13 -13.05 -2.19 -1.74
N ASP A 14 -12.67 -1.00 -1.30
CA ASP A 14 -12.55 0.17 -2.17
C ASP A 14 -11.44 -0.09 -3.22
N LEU A 15 -10.28 -0.61 -2.80
CA LEU A 15 -9.17 -0.98 -3.68
C LEU A 15 -9.56 -2.02 -4.74
N LEU A 16 -10.24 -3.10 -4.35
CA LEU A 16 -10.70 -4.15 -5.27
C LEU A 16 -11.79 -3.64 -6.21
N ASN A 17 -12.58 -2.66 -5.76
CA ASN A 17 -13.56 -2.00 -6.61
C ASN A 17 -12.91 -1.07 -7.64
N ASP A 18 -11.71 -0.56 -7.41
CA ASP A 18 -11.07 0.38 -8.35
C ASP A 18 -10.04 -0.31 -9.27
N THR A 19 -9.62 -1.51 -8.90
CA THR A 19 -8.53 -2.26 -9.55
C THR A 19 -9.06 -3.48 -10.30
N LYS A 20 -8.63 -3.65 -11.55
CA LYS A 20 -8.92 -4.83 -12.39
C LYS A 20 -7.89 -5.95 -12.18
N LYS A 21 -6.62 -5.59 -11.99
CA LYS A 21 -5.51 -6.52 -11.74
C LYS A 21 -4.49 -5.86 -10.82
N SER A 22 -3.95 -6.63 -9.87
CA SER A 22 -2.90 -6.18 -8.96
C SER A 22 -1.81 -7.24 -8.88
N GLU A 23 -0.58 -6.84 -9.15
CA GLU A 23 0.63 -7.64 -8.94
C GLU A 23 1.52 -6.91 -7.93
N ILE A 24 2.08 -7.66 -6.99
CA ILE A 24 2.97 -7.12 -5.95
C ILE A 24 4.29 -7.86 -6.06
N GLU A 25 5.36 -7.12 -6.30
CA GLU A 25 6.72 -7.63 -6.35
C GLU A 25 7.45 -7.28 -5.04
N LEU A 26 8.02 -8.29 -4.39
CA LEU A 26 8.83 -8.12 -3.19
C LEU A 26 10.28 -7.82 -3.57
N ILE A 27 10.80 -6.68 -3.13
CA ILE A 27 12.20 -6.29 -3.31
C ILE A 27 13.02 -6.70 -2.08
N ASN A 28 12.63 -6.24 -0.89
CA ASN A 28 13.38 -6.46 0.35
C ASN A 28 12.47 -6.77 1.53
N ILE A 29 13.02 -7.44 2.55
CA ILE A 29 12.40 -7.61 3.86
C ILE A 29 13.32 -6.99 4.92
N PHE A 30 12.74 -6.20 5.81
CA PHE A 30 13.40 -5.65 6.99
C PHE A 30 12.73 -6.19 8.25
N THR A 31 13.51 -6.76 9.15
CA THR A 31 13.01 -7.27 10.43
C THR A 31 13.78 -6.65 11.59
N LYS A 32 13.10 -6.44 12.71
CA LYS A 32 13.76 -6.01 13.94
C LYS A 32 14.31 -7.24 14.66
N LYS A 33 15.62 -7.27 14.89
CA LYS A 33 16.35 -8.41 15.50
C LYS A 33 15.79 -8.94 16.84
N LYS A 34 15.02 -8.17 17.59
CA LYS A 34 14.53 -8.51 18.94
C LYS A 34 13.01 -8.36 19.09
N ASP A 35 12.30 -8.11 18.00
CA ASP A 35 10.87 -7.83 18.05
C ASP A 35 10.22 -8.46 16.83
N GLU A 36 9.68 -9.65 17.04
CA GLU A 36 9.04 -10.46 16.01
C GLU A 36 7.65 -9.92 15.64
N LYS A 37 7.14 -8.92 16.39
CA LYS A 37 5.82 -8.34 16.16
C LYS A 37 5.83 -7.21 15.13
N ILE A 38 7.01 -6.78 14.64
CA ILE A 38 7.13 -5.73 13.61
C ILE A 38 8.07 -6.16 12.50
N GLY A 39 7.58 -6.10 11.27
CA GLY A 39 8.38 -6.29 10.06
C GLY A 39 8.02 -5.25 9.01
N ALA A 40 8.91 -5.03 8.05
CA ALA A 40 8.61 -4.21 6.89
C ALA A 40 9.00 -4.93 5.61
N GLY A 41 8.20 -4.77 4.57
CA GLY A 41 8.51 -5.22 3.22
C GLY A 41 8.63 -4.03 2.28
N HIS A 42 9.61 -4.09 1.38
CA HIS A 42 9.78 -3.15 0.30
C HIS A 42 9.24 -3.76 -0.98
N PHE A 43 8.33 -3.06 -1.66
CA PHE A 43 7.57 -3.60 -2.77
C PHE A 43 7.49 -2.65 -3.96
N ILE A 44 7.29 -3.23 -5.14
CA ILE A 44 6.68 -2.54 -6.28
C ILE A 44 5.26 -3.06 -6.45
N TYR A 45 4.30 -2.15 -6.47
CA TYR A 45 2.90 -2.44 -6.72
C TYR A 45 2.59 -2.07 -8.17
N ASN A 46 2.13 -3.05 -8.95
CA ASN A 46 1.71 -2.88 -10.34
C ASN A 46 0.20 -3.11 -10.44
N TRP A 47 -0.55 -2.03 -10.65
CA TRP A 47 -2.00 -2.05 -10.72
C TRP A 47 -2.48 -1.70 -12.11
N VAL A 48 -3.55 -2.38 -12.53
CA VAL A 48 -4.36 -2.00 -13.69
C VAL A 48 -5.71 -1.55 -13.16
N LEU A 49 -6.02 -0.25 -13.30
CA LEU A 49 -7.30 0.33 -12.89
C LEU A 49 -8.43 -0.16 -13.82
N LYS A 50 -9.68 0.03 -13.38
CA LYS A 50 -10.86 -0.40 -14.16
C LYS A 50 -10.95 0.21 -15.57
N ASP A 51 -10.46 1.44 -15.73
CA ASP A 51 -10.41 2.13 -17.02
C ASP A 51 -9.25 1.66 -17.92
N GLY A 52 -8.43 0.72 -17.46
CA GLY A 52 -7.26 0.20 -18.17
C GLY A 52 -5.98 0.98 -17.90
N THR A 53 -6.01 2.04 -17.09
CA THR A 53 -4.81 2.79 -16.71
C THR A 53 -3.87 1.91 -15.88
N GLU A 54 -2.61 1.84 -16.30
CA GLU A 54 -1.56 1.17 -15.54
C GLU A 54 -0.91 2.15 -14.56
N VAL A 55 -0.77 1.71 -13.31
CA VAL A 55 -0.16 2.48 -12.23
C VAL A 55 0.88 1.58 -11.57
N SER A 56 2.13 2.05 -11.55
CA SER A 56 3.22 1.39 -10.82
C SER A 56 3.79 2.35 -9.80
N PHE A 57 4.00 1.88 -8.57
CA PHE A 57 4.66 2.66 -7.53
C PHE A 57 5.45 1.76 -6.57
N GLU A 58 6.54 2.33 -6.06
CA GLU A 58 7.40 1.73 -5.05
C GLU A 58 6.91 2.15 -3.65
N CYS A 59 6.82 1.19 -2.73
CA CYS A 59 6.38 1.44 -1.37
C CYS A 59 7.07 0.55 -0.34
N VAL A 60 7.03 1.02 0.91
CA VAL A 60 7.37 0.20 2.08
C VAL A 60 6.13 0.00 2.93
N ASP A 61 5.78 -1.25 3.15
CA ASP A 61 4.70 -1.65 4.03
C ASP A 61 5.29 -2.06 5.38
N ILE A 62 4.85 -1.41 6.45
CA ILE A 62 5.18 -1.79 7.84
C ILE A 62 4.00 -2.57 8.39
N PHE A 63 4.28 -3.80 8.82
CA PHE A 63 3.33 -4.72 9.41
C PHE A 63 3.54 -4.78 10.92
N GLN A 64 2.45 -4.63 11.67
CA GLN A 64 2.39 -4.99 13.08
C GLN A 64 1.58 -6.27 13.22
N PHE A 65 2.15 -7.25 13.94
CA PHE A 65 1.55 -8.56 14.14
C PHE A 65 1.07 -8.74 15.58
N SER A 66 -0.08 -9.41 15.73
CA SER A 66 -0.57 -9.92 16.99
C SER A 66 0.33 -11.03 17.53
N GLU A 67 0.10 -11.45 18.78
CA GLU A 67 0.76 -12.60 19.38
C GLU A 67 0.54 -13.91 18.60
N ASN A 68 -0.52 -13.95 17.79
CA ASN A 68 -0.92 -15.10 16.99
C ASN A 68 -0.32 -15.04 15.57
N GLY A 69 0.53 -14.05 15.29
CA GLY A 69 1.13 -13.81 13.98
C GLY A 69 0.16 -13.27 12.92
N LYS A 70 -0.97 -12.68 13.33
CA LYS A 70 -1.92 -12.03 12.39
C LYS A 70 -1.60 -10.54 12.27
N ILE A 71 -1.81 -9.95 11.10
CA ILE A 71 -1.62 -8.51 10.91
C ILE A 71 -2.71 -7.74 11.68
N GLU A 72 -2.31 -6.88 12.61
CA GLU A 72 -3.17 -5.96 13.36
C GLU A 72 -3.17 -4.56 12.74
N GLU A 73 -2.01 -4.09 12.30
CA GLU A 73 -1.83 -2.80 11.63
C GLU A 73 -0.98 -2.96 10.38
N LEU A 74 -1.37 -2.25 9.32
CA LEU A 74 -0.60 -2.08 8.09
C LEU A 74 -0.42 -0.59 7.85
N LYS A 75 0.84 -0.16 7.68
CA LYS A 75 1.20 1.21 7.34
C LYS A 75 1.97 1.22 6.03
N ILE A 76 1.37 1.86 5.02
CA ILE A 76 1.93 1.95 3.67
C ILE A 76 2.61 3.31 3.53
N ILE A 77 3.91 3.31 3.25
CA ILE A 77 4.71 4.50 2.98
C ILE A 77 5.10 4.46 1.51
N TYR A 78 4.67 5.47 0.74
CA TYR A 78 4.94 5.55 -0.69
C TYR A 78 5.09 7.00 -1.12
N ASP A 79 5.78 7.22 -2.24
CA ASP A 79 5.91 8.55 -2.82
C ASP A 79 4.58 8.99 -3.46
N THR A 80 4.10 10.15 -3.03
CA THR A 80 2.85 10.76 -3.53
C THR A 80 3.10 11.84 -4.58
N TYR A 81 4.36 12.13 -4.92
CA TYR A 81 4.72 13.21 -5.84
C TYR A 81 4.07 13.06 -7.23
N GLY A 82 4.14 11.86 -7.83
CA GLY A 82 3.47 11.57 -9.10
C GLY A 82 1.95 11.69 -9.04
N PRO A 83 1.26 11.01 -8.10
CA PRO A 83 -0.19 11.13 -7.91
C PRO A 83 -0.68 12.55 -7.64
N ARG A 84 0.08 13.35 -6.88
CA ARG A 84 -0.28 14.73 -6.52
C ARG A 84 -0.26 15.67 -7.73
N GLN A 85 0.74 15.58 -8.59
CA GLN A 85 0.77 16.39 -9.81
C GLN A 85 -0.36 16.04 -10.78
N LYS A 86 -0.73 14.76 -10.90
CA LYS A 86 -1.87 14.34 -11.72
C LYS A 86 -3.19 14.88 -11.16
N TYR A 87 -3.39 14.80 -9.84
CA TYR A 87 -4.58 15.36 -9.18
C TYR A 87 -4.69 16.87 -9.40
N GLU A 88 -3.61 17.63 -9.17
CA GLU A 88 -3.58 19.09 -9.34
C GLU A 88 -3.85 19.52 -10.80
N ARG A 89 -3.48 18.71 -11.80
CA ARG A 89 -3.77 18.95 -13.23
C ARG A 89 -5.20 18.62 -13.65
N MET A 90 -5.93 17.81 -12.89
CA MET A 90 -7.33 17.42 -13.22
C MET A 90 -8.37 18.35 -12.58
N THR A 91 -7.97 19.16 -11.59
CA THR A 91 -8.85 20.09 -10.86
C THR A 91 -8.68 21.56 -11.25
N ASN A 92 -7.83 21.86 -12.23
CA ASN A 92 -7.68 23.16 -12.90
C ASN A 92 -8.07 23.01 -14.38
#